data_AF-A0A1L5L0L9-F1
#
_entry.id   AF-A0A1L5L0L9-F1
#
_cell.length_a   1.000
_cell.length_b   1.000
_cell.length_c   1.000
_cell.angle_alpha   90.00
_cell.angle_beta   90.00
_cell.angle_gamma   90.00
#
_symmetry.space_group_name_H-M   'P 1'
#
loop_
_entity.id
_entity.type
_entity.pdbx_description
1 polymer ?
#
loop_
_entity_poly.entity_id
_entity_poly.type
_entity_poly.pdbx_seq_one_letter_code
_entity_poly.pdbx_strand_id
1 'polypeptide(L)'
;MNVAQAEVLNLESGAKQVLQETFGYQQFRPGQEEIIDTVLSGRDCLVVMPTGGGKSLCYQIPALLLNGLTVVVSPLISLMKDQVDQLQANGVAAACLNSTQTREQQLEVMTGCRTGQIRLLYIAPERLMLDNFLEHLA
;
A
#
# COMPACT_ATOMS: atom_id res chain seq x y z
N MET A 1 6.31 9.95 29.64
CA MET A 1 6.27 9.50 28.23
C MET A 1 7.30 10.30 27.46
N ASN A 2 8.15 9.64 26.68
CA ASN A 2 9.08 10.32 25.77
C ASN A 2 8.42 10.49 24.38
N VAL A 3 9.00 11.34 23.52
CA VAL A 3 8.43 11.70 22.21
C VAL A 3 8.24 10.46 21.33
N ALA A 4 9.21 9.56 21.28
CA ALA A 4 9.13 8.32 20.52
C ALA A 4 7.98 7.41 20.96
N GLN A 5 7.73 7.31 22.27
CA GLN A 5 6.64 6.51 22.81
C GLN A 5 5.26 7.13 22.51
N ALA A 6 5.17 8.46 22.40
CA ALA A 6 3.95 9.15 22.00
C ALA A 6 3.65 9.01 20.49
N GLU A 7 4.68 9.04 19.64
CA GLU A 7 4.54 8.81 18.19
C GLU A 7 4.08 7.37 17.88
N VAL A 8 4.65 6.37 18.57
CA VAL A 8 4.24 4.97 18.41
C VAL A 8 2.77 4.75 18.80
N LEU A 9 2.34 5.29 19.95
CA LEU A 9 0.94 5.20 20.39
C LEU A 9 -0.04 5.89 19.42
N ASN A 10 0.40 6.97 18.76
CA ASN A 10 -0.40 7.68 17.76
C ASN A 10 -0.53 6.87 16.47
N LEU A 11 0.53 6.17 16.06
CA LEU A 11 0.53 5.30 14.88
C LEU A 11 -0.29 4.02 15.08
N GLU A 12 -0.20 3.37 16.24
CA GLU A 12 -1.05 2.23 16.59
C GLU A 12 -2.54 2.62 16.57
N SER A 13 -2.87 3.76 17.17
CA SER A 13 -4.22 4.32 17.14
C SER A 13 -4.68 4.63 15.71
N GLY A 14 -3.79 5.17 14.89
CA GLY A 14 -4.04 5.44 13.47
C GLY A 14 -4.29 4.16 12.66
N ALA A 15 -3.53 3.10 12.90
CA ALA A 15 -3.69 1.82 12.20
C ALA A 15 -5.06 1.20 12.44
N LYS A 16 -5.51 1.23 13.69
CA LYS A 16 -6.85 0.76 14.06
C LYS A 16 -7.96 1.65 13.47
N GLN A 17 -7.76 2.96 13.42
CA GLN A 17 -8.71 3.88 12.80
C GLN A 17 -8.85 3.58 11.30
N VAL A 18 -7.74 3.43 10.57
CA VAL A 18 -7.75 3.08 9.14
C VAL A 18 -8.44 1.73 8.91
N LEU A 19 -8.17 0.73 9.76
CA LEU A 19 -8.83 -0.57 9.69
C LEU A 19 -10.37 -0.45 9.74
N GLN A 20 -10.88 0.41 10.62
CA GLN A 20 -12.32 0.59 10.83
C GLN A 20 -12.95 1.48 9.75
N GLU A 21 -12.37 2.66 9.52
CA GLU A 21 -12.96 3.70 8.67
C GLU A 21 -12.80 3.40 7.17
N THR A 22 -11.67 2.82 6.76
CA THR A 22 -11.39 2.52 5.36
C THR A 22 -11.78 1.09 4.98
N PHE A 23 -11.48 0.12 5.85
CA PHE A 23 -11.67 -1.30 5.52
C PHE A 23 -12.90 -1.95 6.19
N GLY A 24 -13.58 -1.24 7.10
CA GLY A 24 -14.81 -1.72 7.74
C GLY A 24 -14.62 -2.88 8.71
N TYR A 25 -13.40 -3.18 9.15
CA TYR A 25 -13.11 -4.26 10.10
C TYR A 25 -12.96 -3.71 11.53
N GLN A 26 -13.46 -4.45 12.51
CA GLN A 26 -13.44 -3.98 13.91
C GLN A 26 -12.10 -4.25 14.62
N GLN A 27 -11.44 -5.36 14.28
CA GLN A 27 -10.24 -5.84 14.95
C GLN A 27 -9.29 -6.51 13.96
N PHE A 28 -8.00 -6.41 14.26
CA PHE A 28 -6.97 -7.15 13.55
C PHE A 28 -7.14 -8.66 13.77
N ARG A 29 -6.77 -9.43 12.75
CA ARG A 29 -6.56 -10.87 12.88
C ARG A 29 -5.21 -11.14 13.55
N PRO A 30 -5.02 -12.33 14.16
CA PRO A 30 -3.76 -12.67 14.81
C PRO A 30 -2.55 -12.40 13.92
N GLY A 31 -1.55 -11.69 14.47
CA GLY A 31 -0.29 -11.34 13.80
C GLY A 31 -0.33 -10.10 12.91
N GLN A 32 -1.50 -9.59 12.48
CA GLN A 32 -1.54 -8.43 11.58
C GLN A 32 -1.00 -7.16 12.22
N GLU A 33 -1.36 -6.91 13.48
CA GLU A 33 -0.93 -5.72 14.25
C GLU A 33 0.59 -5.70 14.38
N GLU A 34 1.20 -6.80 14.81
CA GLU A 34 2.67 -6.94 14.93
C GLU A 34 3.41 -6.67 13.60
N ILE A 35 2.85 -7.14 12.48
CA ILE A 35 3.43 -6.89 11.15
C ILE A 35 3.31 -5.41 10.80
N ILE A 36 2.14 -4.81 11.00
CA ILE A 36 1.88 -3.40 10.70
C ILE A 36 2.82 -2.51 11.53
N ASP A 37 2.96 -2.78 12.83
CA ASP A 37 3.86 -2.02 13.72
C ASP A 37 5.32 -2.16 13.30
N THR A 38 5.72 -3.34 12.84
CA THR A 38 7.06 -3.57 12.29
C THR A 38 7.31 -2.69 11.08
N VAL A 39 6.38 -2.64 10.12
CA VAL A 39 6.49 -1.79 8.93
C VAL A 39 6.46 -0.30 9.31
N LEU A 40 5.56 0.12 10.20
CA LEU A 40 5.47 1.51 10.67
C LEU A 40 6.72 1.96 11.43
N SER A 41 7.45 1.04 12.06
CA SER A 41 8.77 1.29 12.67
C SER A 41 9.92 1.42 11.66
N GLY A 42 9.64 1.33 10.36
CA GLY A 42 10.64 1.41 9.29
C GLY A 42 11.53 0.16 9.19
N ARG A 43 11.06 -0.99 9.68
CA ARG A 43 11.79 -2.27 9.63
C ARG A 43 11.24 -3.16 8.53
N ASP A 44 12.15 -3.85 7.85
CA ASP A 44 11.81 -4.89 6.89
C ASP A 44 11.16 -6.09 7.58
N CYS A 45 10.21 -6.73 6.90
CA CYS A 45 9.52 -7.91 7.40
C CYS A 45 9.33 -8.97 6.32
N LEU A 46 9.45 -10.24 6.71
CA LEU A 46 9.03 -11.39 5.90
C LEU A 46 7.75 -11.97 6.51
N VAL A 47 6.66 -11.95 5.76
CA VAL A 47 5.35 -12.38 6.22
C VAL A 47 4.94 -13.67 5.51
N VAL A 48 4.71 -14.72 6.28
CA VAL A 48 4.18 -16.00 5.79
C VAL A 48 2.79 -16.21 6.38
N MET A 49 1.76 -15.98 5.59
CA MET A 49 0.35 -16.13 5.98
C MET A 49 -0.39 -17.00 4.96
N PRO A 50 -1.40 -17.78 5.39
CA PRO A 50 -2.24 -18.53 4.47
C PRO A 50 -3.05 -17.60 3.56
N THR A 51 -3.48 -18.11 2.41
CA THR A 51 -4.46 -17.42 1.55
C THR A 51 -5.70 -17.04 2.36
N GLY A 52 -6.23 -15.84 2.13
CA GLY A 52 -7.34 -15.31 2.91
C GLY A 52 -6.96 -14.80 4.30
N GLY A 53 -5.71 -14.94 4.75
CA GLY A 53 -5.23 -14.47 6.06
C GLY A 53 -5.21 -12.93 6.24
N GLY A 54 -5.50 -12.17 5.19
CA GLY A 54 -5.53 -10.70 5.25
C GLY A 54 -4.16 -10.04 5.12
N LYS A 55 -3.21 -10.70 4.45
CA LYS A 55 -1.85 -10.16 4.22
C LYS A 55 -1.83 -8.80 3.52
N SER A 56 -2.82 -8.50 2.69
CA SER A 56 -2.87 -7.21 1.98
C SER A 56 -3.00 -6.02 2.94
N LEU A 57 -3.78 -6.16 4.00
CA LEU A 57 -3.92 -5.11 5.02
C LEU A 57 -2.59 -4.76 5.69
N CYS A 58 -1.67 -5.72 5.78
CA CYS A 58 -0.39 -5.55 6.45
C CYS A 58 0.55 -4.54 5.75
N TYR A 59 0.35 -4.28 4.46
CA TYR A 59 1.06 -3.21 3.74
C TYR A 59 0.13 -2.05 3.34
N GLN A 60 -1.17 -2.30 3.17
CA GLN A 60 -2.13 -1.24 2.79
C GLN A 60 -2.38 -0.25 3.93
N ILE A 61 -2.47 -0.71 5.18
CA ILE A 61 -2.67 0.18 6.33
C ILE A 61 -1.43 1.08 6.53
N PRO A 62 -0.19 0.56 6.57
CA PRO A 62 1.00 1.41 6.59
C PRO A 62 1.06 2.42 5.44
N ALA A 63 0.65 2.04 4.22
CA ALA A 63 0.64 2.95 3.06
C ALA A 63 -0.24 4.19 3.23
N LEU A 64 -1.30 4.09 4.05
CA LEU A 64 -2.22 5.18 4.34
C LEU A 64 -1.74 6.06 5.49
N LEU A 65 -0.86 5.55 6.36
CA LEU A 65 -0.32 6.27 7.51
C LEU A 65 1.03 6.94 7.22
N LEU A 66 1.90 6.26 6.47
CA LEU A 66 3.23 6.76 6.12
C LEU A 66 3.11 7.79 5.00
N ASN A 67 3.94 8.82 5.00
CA ASN A 67 3.95 9.79 3.89
C ASN A 67 4.61 9.20 2.64
N GLY A 68 4.08 9.53 1.47
CA GLY A 68 4.64 9.16 0.17
C GLY A 68 3.89 8.04 -0.54
N LEU A 69 4.54 7.49 -1.57
CA LEU A 69 4.00 6.44 -2.43
C LEU A 69 4.43 5.06 -1.92
N THR A 70 3.47 4.17 -1.72
CA THR A 70 3.76 2.74 -1.53
C THR A 70 3.70 2.01 -2.87
N VAL A 71 4.79 1.32 -3.22
CA VAL A 71 4.86 0.49 -4.44
C VAL A 71 4.62 -0.98 -4.07
N VAL A 72 3.61 -1.59 -4.67
CA VAL A 72 3.23 -2.99 -4.46
C VAL A 72 3.56 -3.78 -5.71
N VAL A 73 4.56 -4.65 -5.63
CA VAL A 73 4.95 -5.50 -6.76
C VAL A 73 4.09 -6.77 -6.77
N SER A 74 3.40 -7.03 -7.88
CA SER A 74 2.55 -8.21 -8.03
C SER A 74 2.73 -8.87 -9.40
N PRO A 75 2.91 -10.20 -9.47
CA PRO A 75 3.10 -10.91 -10.75
C PRO A 75 1.82 -11.07 -11.57
N LEU A 76 0.63 -10.87 -10.97
CA LEU A 76 -0.65 -11.13 -11.62
C LEU A 76 -1.43 -9.84 -11.85
N ILE A 77 -1.63 -9.48 -13.12
CA ILE A 77 -2.40 -8.29 -13.55
C ILE A 77 -3.84 -8.35 -13.05
N SER A 78 -4.47 -9.53 -13.08
CA SER A 78 -5.84 -9.72 -12.54
C SER A 78 -5.89 -9.38 -11.05
N LEU A 79 -4.94 -9.87 -10.26
CA LEU A 79 -4.85 -9.56 -8.84
C LEU A 79 -4.59 -8.07 -8.60
N MET A 80 -3.74 -7.44 -9.41
CA MET A 80 -3.50 -6.00 -9.33
C MET A 80 -4.81 -5.22 -9.53
N LYS A 81 -5.59 -5.57 -10.56
CA LYS A 81 -6.88 -4.94 -10.85
C LYS A 81 -7.85 -5.12 -9.70
N ASP A 82 -8.03 -6.35 -9.21
CA ASP A 82 -8.95 -6.64 -8.10
C ASP A 82 -8.59 -5.85 -6.84
N GLN A 83 -7.29 -5.74 -6.51
CA GLN A 83 -6.84 -4.96 -5.36
C GLN A 83 -7.03 -3.46 -5.55
N VAL A 84 -6.75 -2.92 -6.74
CA VAL A 84 -6.96 -1.48 -7.03
C VAL A 84 -8.45 -1.13 -7.01
N ASP A 85 -9.29 -1.94 -7.64
CA ASP A 85 -10.75 -1.72 -7.67
C ASP A 85 -11.33 -1.74 -6.24
N GLN A 86 -10.89 -2.68 -5.39
CA GLN A 86 -11.28 -2.73 -3.97
C GLN A 86 -10.82 -1.51 -3.17
N LEU A 87 -9.58 -1.07 -3.38
CA LEU A 87 -9.03 0.12 -2.70
C LEU A 87 -9.79 1.38 -3.12
N GLN A 88 -10.02 1.57 -4.42
CA GLN A 88 -10.77 2.72 -4.94
C GLN A 88 -12.22 2.73 -4.44
N ALA A 89 -12.88 1.57 -4.33
CA ALA A 89 -14.20 1.46 -3.75
C ALA A 89 -14.24 1.90 -2.27
N ASN A 90 -13.13 1.75 -1.55
CA ASN A 90 -12.95 2.23 -0.17
C ASN A 90 -12.43 3.69 -0.11
N GLY A 91 -12.42 4.42 -1.23
CA GLY A 91 -11.95 5.80 -1.28
C GLY A 91 -10.43 5.96 -1.23
N VAL A 92 -9.67 4.87 -1.36
CA VAL A 92 -8.20 4.91 -1.37
C VAL A 92 -7.70 5.25 -2.76
N ALA A 93 -6.83 6.24 -2.85
CA ALA A 93 -6.16 6.60 -4.09
C ALA A 93 -5.09 5.57 -4.48
N ALA A 94 -5.53 4.52 -5.16
CA ALA A 94 -4.70 3.45 -5.68
C ALA A 94 -4.75 3.40 -7.21
N ALA A 95 -3.67 2.96 -7.82
CA ALA A 95 -3.59 2.72 -9.26
C ALA A 95 -2.74 1.47 -9.54
N CYS A 96 -2.80 0.98 -10.78
CA CYS A 96 -1.86 -0.03 -11.26
C CYS A 96 -1.14 0.44 -12.52
N LEU A 97 0.06 -0.10 -12.75
CA LEU A 97 0.83 0.09 -13.97
C LEU A 97 1.24 -1.27 -14.57
N ASN A 98 0.76 -1.57 -15.76
CA ASN A 98 1.05 -2.82 -16.46
C ASN A 98 0.95 -2.67 -18.00
N SER A 99 1.23 -3.75 -18.72
CA SER A 99 1.31 -3.77 -20.19
C SER A 99 -0.03 -3.71 -20.92
N THR A 100 -1.17 -3.88 -20.23
CA THR A 100 -2.50 -3.84 -20.87
C THR A 100 -3.06 -2.43 -20.98
N GLN A 101 -2.42 -1.45 -20.35
CA GLN A 101 -2.85 -0.05 -20.37
C GLN A 101 -2.29 0.70 -21.58
N THR A 102 -3.05 1.68 -22.07
CA THR A 102 -2.59 2.59 -23.12
C THR A 102 -1.49 3.52 -22.57
N ARG A 103 -0.72 4.13 -23.48
CA ARG A 103 0.31 5.11 -23.09
C ARG A 103 -0.28 6.29 -22.30
N GLU A 104 -1.47 6.75 -22.65
CA GLU A 104 -2.16 7.84 -21.98
C GLU A 104 -2.51 7.48 -20.53
N GLN A 105 -3.13 6.32 -20.32
CA GLN A 105 -3.43 5.79 -18.98
C GLN A 105 -2.16 5.66 -18.13
N GLN A 106 -1.07 5.17 -18.72
CA GLN A 106 0.21 5.07 -18.03
C GLN A 106 0.73 6.46 -17.61
N LEU A 107 0.64 7.46 -18.48
CA LEU A 107 1.08 8.83 -18.17
C LEU A 107 0.23 9.49 -17.07
N GLU A 108 -1.08 9.24 -17.05
CA GLU A 108 -1.97 9.69 -15.97
C GLU A 108 -1.55 9.09 -14.62
N VAL A 109 -1.34 7.78 -14.57
CA VAL A 109 -0.88 7.09 -13.35
C VAL A 109 0.46 7.65 -12.89
N MET A 110 1.42 7.81 -13.80
CA MET A 110 2.74 8.38 -13.45
C MET A 110 2.63 9.81 -12.92
N THR A 111 1.76 10.63 -13.51
CA THR A 111 1.50 12.01 -13.04
C THR A 111 0.86 12.01 -11.65
N GLY A 112 -0.11 11.12 -11.42
CA GLY A 112 -0.73 10.95 -10.11
C GLY A 112 0.26 10.50 -9.03
N CYS A 113 1.23 9.66 -9.38
CA CYS A 113 2.32 9.28 -8.47
C CYS A 113 3.21 10.49 -8.11
N ARG A 114 3.71 11.23 -9.11
CA ARG A 114 4.59 12.40 -8.88
C ARG A 114 3.93 13.52 -8.09
N THR A 115 2.64 13.73 -8.31
CA THR A 115 1.87 14.78 -7.62
C THR A 115 1.40 14.37 -6.24
N GLY A 116 1.67 13.14 -5.79
CA GLY A 116 1.20 12.60 -4.51
C GLY A 116 -0.29 12.30 -4.45
N GLN A 117 -0.99 12.36 -5.60
CA GLN A 117 -2.41 12.01 -5.69
C GLN A 117 -2.63 10.51 -5.53
N ILE A 118 -1.67 9.68 -5.96
CA ILE A 118 -1.71 8.22 -5.78
C ILE A 118 -0.88 7.84 -4.55
N ARG A 119 -1.48 7.06 -3.67
CA ARG A 119 -0.89 6.57 -2.42
C ARG A 119 -0.37 5.14 -2.53
N LEU A 120 -1.03 4.32 -3.36
CA LEU A 120 -0.63 2.93 -3.63
C LEU A 120 -0.53 2.68 -5.13
N LEU A 121 0.65 2.24 -5.59
CA LEU A 121 0.89 1.83 -6.97
C LEU A 121 1.15 0.32 -7.03
N TYR A 122 0.24 -0.42 -7.65
CA TYR A 122 0.49 -1.81 -8.02
C TYR A 122 1.27 -1.86 -9.32
N ILE A 123 2.36 -2.63 -9.39
CA ILE A 123 3.21 -2.71 -10.57
C ILE A 123 3.66 -4.13 -10.87
N ALA A 124 3.71 -4.47 -12.16
CA ALA A 124 4.29 -5.72 -12.62
C ALA A 124 5.83 -5.70 -12.50
N PRO A 125 6.49 -6.80 -12.10
CA PRO A 125 7.94 -6.85 -11.92
C PRO A 125 8.72 -6.35 -13.14
N GLU A 126 8.30 -6.76 -14.35
CA GLU A 126 8.98 -6.42 -15.60
C GLU A 126 8.93 -4.91 -15.88
N ARG A 127 7.91 -4.22 -15.38
CA ARG A 127 7.77 -2.77 -15.53
C ARG A 127 8.66 -2.01 -14.55
N LEU A 128 8.76 -2.51 -13.31
CA LEU A 128 9.61 -1.95 -12.29
C LEU A 128 11.10 -2.05 -12.66
N MET A 129 11.48 -3.11 -13.39
CA MET A 129 12.85 -3.36 -13.84
C MET A 129 13.28 -2.54 -15.07
N LEU A 130 12.40 -1.71 -15.64
CA LEU A 130 12.81 -0.79 -16.69
C LEU A 130 13.75 0.27 -16.11
N ASP A 131 14.80 0.58 -16.87
CA ASP A 131 15.82 1.53 -16.45
C ASP A 131 15.20 2.86 -15.98
N ASN A 132 15.67 3.30 -14.82
CA ASN A 132 15.28 4.55 -14.16
C ASN A 132 13.79 4.65 -13.79
N PHE A 133 13.00 3.57 -13.82
CA PHE A 133 11.55 3.67 -13.56
C PHE A 133 11.22 4.34 -12.21
N LEU A 134 11.94 3.97 -11.15
CA LEU A 134 11.76 4.57 -9.82
C LEU A 134 12.14 6.05 -9.77
N GLU A 135 13.18 6.46 -10.51
CA GLU A 135 13.57 7.88 -10.61
C GLU A 135 12.48 8.71 -11.27
N HIS A 136 11.70 8.10 -12.17
CA HIS A 136 10.58 8.77 -12.82
C HIS A 136 9.34 8.88 -11.91
N LEU A 137 9.32 8.28 -10.72
CA LEU A 137 8.23 8.42 -9.74
C LEU A 137 8.46 9.56 -8.74
N ALA A 138 9.71 10.05 -8.63
CA ALA A 138 10.11 11.14 -7.74
C ALA A 138 9.85 12.54 -8.33
#